data_AF-A0A1Y2MWV2-F1
#
_entry.id   AF-A0A1Y2MWV2-F1
#
_cell.length_a   1.000
_cell.length_b   1.000
_cell.length_c   1.000
_cell.angle_alpha   90.00
_cell.angle_beta   90.00
_cell.angle_gamma   90.00
#
_symmetry.space_group_name_H-M   'P 1'
#
loop_
_entity.id
_entity.type
_entity.pdbx_description
1 polymer ?
#
loop_
_entity_poly.entity_id
_entity_poly.type
_entity_poly.pdbx_seq_one_letter_code
_entity_poly.pdbx_strand_id
1 'polypeptide(L)'
;MTMSDASAPEEPIQPSGERLIAELCARVQALEAWRTHQSDLLDELLNGVPVTESPDDGEDELDIDALIVWVHDTIASMIARPLRGELTWCPLWWEHPEAVFRLEALRRAWAELAPEPGAAMSIWIRDHLDPCLRELLTPLGTFADCTHNERYRSLNGHTPIATLPTRTPE
;
A
#
# COMPACT_ATOMS: atom_id res chain seq x y z
N MET A 1 56.80 61.23 8.86
CA MET A 1 57.05 59.82 8.49
C MET A 1 56.19 58.96 9.40
N THR A 2 55.00 58.59 8.93
CA THR A 2 54.27 57.35 9.29
C THR A 2 53.15 57.21 8.26
N MET A 3 53.36 56.29 7.32
CA MET A 3 52.29 55.66 6.53
C MET A 3 51.63 54.55 7.37
N SER A 4 50.59 53.96 6.78
CA SER A 4 49.91 52.71 7.13
C SER A 4 48.81 52.81 8.17
N ASP A 5 47.66 52.17 7.99
CA ASP A 5 47.01 51.56 6.84
C ASP A 5 45.60 51.25 7.37
N ALA A 6 44.55 51.69 6.69
CA ALA A 6 43.19 51.36 7.08
C ALA A 6 42.71 50.24 6.16
N SER A 7 42.95 48.99 6.56
CA SER A 7 42.37 47.83 5.88
C SER A 7 40.85 47.85 6.02
N ALA A 8 40.16 47.94 4.88
CA ALA A 8 38.72 47.69 4.78
C ALA A 8 38.41 46.19 4.96
N PRO A 9 37.24 45.81 5.50
CA PRO A 9 36.86 44.41 5.65
C PRO A 9 36.51 43.79 4.28
N GLU A 10 37.07 42.62 3.97
CA GLU A 10 36.74 41.83 2.78
C GLU A 10 35.27 41.37 2.82
N GLU A 11 34.50 41.73 1.80
CA GLU A 11 33.17 41.17 1.55
C GLU A 11 33.28 39.68 1.13
N PRO A 12 32.39 38.80 1.60
CA PRO A 12 32.42 37.39 1.23
C PRO A 12 32.12 37.21 -0.26
N ILE A 13 33.06 36.61 -0.99
CA ILE A 13 32.97 36.33 -2.43
C ILE A 13 31.78 35.38 -2.68
N GLN A 14 30.67 35.94 -3.18
CA GLN A 14 29.53 35.16 -3.66
C GLN A 14 29.98 34.32 -4.89
N PRO A 15 29.66 33.01 -4.96
CA PRO A 15 30.03 32.20 -6.11
C PRO A 15 29.33 32.74 -7.37
N SER A 16 30.06 32.81 -8.49
CA SER A 16 29.49 33.28 -9.76
C SER A 16 28.34 32.39 -10.21
N GLY A 17 27.34 32.97 -10.89
CA GLY A 17 26.17 32.23 -11.38
C GLY A 17 26.54 31.01 -12.25
N GLU A 18 27.63 31.12 -13.00
CA GLU A 18 28.18 30.01 -13.81
C GLU A 18 28.65 28.82 -12.95
N ARG A 19 29.28 29.09 -11.81
CA ARG A 19 29.72 28.05 -10.87
C ARG A 19 28.52 27.34 -10.23
N LEU A 20 27.48 28.09 -9.89
CA LEU A 20 26.25 27.53 -9.34
C LEU A 20 25.52 26.66 -10.37
N ILE A 21 25.45 27.09 -11.63
CA ILE A 21 24.87 26.30 -12.73
C ILE A 21 25.66 25.00 -12.92
N ALA A 22 27.00 25.06 -12.95
CA ALA A 22 27.83 23.87 -13.08
C ALA A 22 27.62 22.88 -11.92
N GLU A 23 27.51 23.37 -10.69
CA GLU A 23 27.22 22.54 -9.51
C GLU A 23 25.84 21.89 -9.58
N LEU A 24 24.81 22.64 -10.00
CA LEU A 24 23.45 22.11 -10.17
C LEU A 24 23.39 21.06 -11.29
N CYS A 25 24.06 21.31 -12.43
CA CYS A 25 24.14 20.33 -13.51
C CYS A 25 24.81 19.03 -13.06
N ALA A 26 25.92 19.12 -12.31
CA ALA A 26 26.59 17.94 -11.77
C ALA A 26 25.68 17.17 -10.78
N ARG A 27 24.90 17.88 -9.97
CA ARG A 27 23.95 17.26 -9.04
C ARG A 27 22.82 16.52 -9.77
N VAL A 28 22.26 17.14 -10.82
CA VAL A 28 21.21 16.52 -11.64
C VAL A 28 21.74 15.26 -12.33
N GLN A 29 22.92 15.32 -12.93
CA GLN A 29 23.54 14.15 -13.57
C GLN A 29 23.78 13.00 -12.58
N ALA A 30 24.22 13.31 -11.35
CA ALA A 30 24.38 12.29 -10.31
C ALA A 30 23.05 11.64 -9.90
N LEU A 31 21.97 12.42 -9.81
CA LEU A 31 20.63 11.89 -9.50
C LEU A 31 20.06 11.05 -10.65
N GLU A 32 20.27 11.47 -11.90
CA GLU A 32 19.86 10.72 -13.08
C GLU A 32 20.59 9.37 -13.16
N ALA A 33 21.92 9.37 -12.94
CA ALA A 33 22.71 8.14 -12.88
C ALA A 33 22.24 7.19 -11.77
N TRP A 34 21.92 7.73 -10.59
CA TRP A 34 21.38 6.94 -9.49
C TRP A 34 20.01 6.33 -9.82
N ARG A 35 19.12 7.10 -10.47
CA ARG A 35 17.82 6.60 -10.91
C ARG A 35 17.95 5.45 -11.91
N THR A 36 18.85 5.56 -12.88
CA THR A 36 19.11 4.48 -13.85
C THR A 36 19.58 3.22 -13.14
N HIS A 37 20.56 3.34 -12.24
CA HIS A 37 21.06 2.20 -11.48
C HIS A 37 19.96 1.52 -10.62
N GLN A 38 19.07 2.29 -10.00
CA GLN A 38 17.94 1.72 -9.27
C GLN A 38 16.94 0.99 -10.18
N SER A 39 16.68 1.52 -11.38
CA SER A 39 15.83 0.86 -12.36
C SER A 39 16.42 -0.49 -12.78
N ASP A 40 17.72 -0.51 -13.08
CA ASP A 40 18.43 -1.73 -13.47
C ASP A 40 18.40 -2.79 -12.34
N LEU A 41 18.63 -2.38 -11.09
CA LEU A 41 18.53 -3.27 -9.92
C LEU A 41 17.12 -3.84 -9.74
N LEU A 42 16.08 -3.05 -10.00
CA LEU A 42 14.70 -3.51 -9.89
C LEU A 42 14.38 -4.54 -10.99
N ASP A 43 14.84 -4.29 -12.22
CA ASP A 43 14.70 -5.23 -13.34
C ASP A 43 15.46 -6.54 -13.07
N GLU A 44 16.65 -6.48 -12.48
CA GLU A 44 17.39 -7.68 -12.06
C GLU A 44 16.64 -8.48 -10.98
N LEU A 45 16.03 -7.80 -10.00
CA LEU A 45 15.26 -8.46 -8.96
C LEU A 45 13.97 -9.10 -9.49
N LEU A 46 13.26 -8.41 -10.40
CA LEU A 46 12.03 -8.91 -10.99
C LEU A 46 12.28 -10.05 -11.98
N ASN A 47 13.34 -9.96 -12.78
CA ASN A 47 13.66 -10.95 -13.82
C ASN A 47 14.59 -12.08 -13.34
N GLY A 48 15.22 -11.94 -12.15
CA GLY A 48 16.12 -12.93 -11.57
C GLY A 48 15.42 -14.10 -10.86
N VAL A 49 14.08 -14.05 -10.72
CA VAL A 49 13.29 -15.16 -10.21
C VAL A 49 13.11 -16.16 -11.36
N PRO A 50 13.62 -17.40 -11.26
CA PRO A 50 13.26 -18.42 -12.24
C PRO A 50 11.76 -18.60 -12.14
N VAL A 51 11.05 -18.31 -13.24
CA VAL A 51 9.65 -18.68 -13.40
C VAL A 51 9.60 -20.19 -13.23
N THR A 52 9.27 -20.62 -12.02
CA THR A 52 8.91 -21.99 -11.78
C THR A 52 7.54 -22.06 -12.44
N GLU A 53 7.48 -22.63 -13.63
CA GLU A 53 6.21 -23.04 -14.22
C GLU A 53 5.60 -24.05 -13.24
N SER A 54 4.86 -23.51 -12.27
CA SER A 54 3.94 -24.28 -11.47
C SER A 54 3.01 -25.00 -12.44
N PRO A 55 2.61 -26.25 -12.14
CA PRO A 55 1.64 -26.94 -12.97
C PRO A 55 0.43 -26.02 -13.17
N ASP A 56 0.00 -25.90 -14.42
CA ASP A 56 -1.17 -25.15 -14.87
C ASP A 56 -2.45 -25.75 -14.27
N ASP A 57 -2.65 -25.50 -12.97
CA ASP A 57 -3.88 -25.70 -12.22
C ASP A 57 -4.53 -24.31 -11.92
N GLY A 58 -4.27 -23.32 -12.78
CA GLY A 58 -4.21 -21.89 -12.43
C GLY A 58 -5.46 -21.03 -12.67
N GLU A 59 -6.66 -21.59 -12.87
CA GLU A 59 -7.86 -20.74 -13.01
C GLU A 59 -8.39 -20.22 -11.65
N ASP A 60 -7.87 -20.70 -10.52
CA ASP A 60 -8.41 -20.44 -9.18
C ASP A 60 -7.37 -19.92 -8.15
N GLU A 61 -6.16 -19.57 -8.59
CA GLU A 61 -5.13 -19.00 -7.71
C GLU A 61 -5.49 -17.55 -7.31
N LEU A 62 -5.21 -17.21 -6.05
CA LEU A 62 -5.54 -15.90 -5.49
C LEU A 62 -4.60 -14.82 -6.01
N ASP A 63 -5.06 -14.05 -7.00
CA ASP A 63 -4.40 -12.81 -7.42
C ASP A 63 -4.71 -11.68 -6.43
N ILE A 64 -3.73 -11.40 -5.56
CA ILE A 64 -3.84 -10.36 -4.52
C ILE A 64 -3.96 -8.97 -5.15
N ASP A 65 -3.26 -8.68 -6.24
CA ASP A 65 -3.28 -7.36 -6.88
C ASP A 65 -4.64 -7.10 -7.53
N ALA A 66 -5.19 -8.09 -8.22
CA ALA A 66 -6.55 -8.01 -8.76
C ALA A 66 -7.60 -7.86 -7.64
N LEU A 67 -7.43 -8.58 -6.52
CA LEU A 67 -8.31 -8.42 -5.36
C LEU A 67 -8.22 -7.01 -4.78
N ILE A 68 -7.02 -6.44 -4.69
CA ILE A 68 -6.82 -5.07 -4.18
C ILE A 68 -7.59 -4.06 -5.03
N VAL A 69 -7.44 -4.12 -6.35
CA VAL A 69 -8.16 -3.25 -7.28
C VAL A 69 -9.67 -3.42 -7.13
N TRP A 70 -10.15 -4.67 -7.08
CA TRP A 70 -11.58 -4.94 -6.95
C TRP A 70 -12.17 -4.41 -5.64
N VAL A 71 -11.49 -4.62 -4.50
CA VAL A 71 -11.94 -4.12 -3.19
C VAL A 71 -11.99 -2.60 -3.20
N HIS A 72 -10.99 -1.93 -3.78
CA HIS A 72 -10.96 -0.47 -3.89
C HIS A 72 -12.17 0.04 -4.70
N ASP A 73 -12.38 -0.52 -5.90
CA ASP A 73 -13.35 -0.02 -6.86
C ASP A 73 -14.79 -0.43 -6.55
N THR A 74 -15.00 -1.55 -5.85
CA THR A 74 -16.34 -2.10 -5.58
C THR A 74 -16.76 -1.93 -4.13
N ILE A 75 -15.89 -2.24 -3.17
CA ILE A 75 -16.26 -2.24 -1.75
C ILE A 75 -15.98 -0.87 -1.12
N ALA A 76 -14.74 -0.40 -1.16
CA ALA A 76 -14.35 0.85 -0.51
C ALA A 76 -15.06 2.07 -1.12
N SER A 77 -15.30 2.05 -2.43
CA SER A 77 -16.05 3.10 -3.14
C SER A 77 -17.55 3.14 -2.77
N MET A 78 -18.14 1.98 -2.42
CA MET A 78 -19.59 1.83 -2.23
C MET A 78 -20.01 1.89 -0.76
N ILE A 79 -19.13 1.49 0.18
CA ILE A 79 -19.46 1.41 1.61
C ILE A 79 -19.21 2.73 2.33
N ALA A 80 -20.29 3.50 2.52
CA ALA A 80 -20.28 4.74 3.30
C ALA A 80 -20.76 4.52 4.74
N ARG A 81 -20.01 3.75 5.54
CA ARG A 81 -20.29 3.57 6.98
C ARG A 81 -19.51 4.58 7.82
N PRO A 82 -20.08 5.12 8.91
CA PRO A 82 -19.31 5.97 9.80
C PRO A 82 -18.27 5.09 10.51
N LEU A 83 -17.01 5.19 10.09
CA LEU A 83 -15.83 4.63 10.79
C LEU A 83 -15.53 5.45 12.07
N ARG A 84 -16.60 5.84 12.76
CA ARG A 84 -16.59 6.63 13.97
C ARG A 84 -17.18 5.80 15.10
N GLY A 85 -16.45 5.69 16.21
CA GLY A 85 -16.84 4.86 17.34
C GLY A 85 -16.12 3.51 17.28
N GLU A 86 -16.90 2.43 17.35
CA GLU A 86 -16.40 1.04 17.46
C GLU A 86 -15.99 0.41 16.13
N LEU A 87 -16.47 0.94 14.99
CA LEU A 87 -16.13 0.36 13.69
C LEU A 87 -14.71 0.73 13.26
N THR A 88 -13.95 -0.28 12.83
CA THR A 88 -12.55 -0.14 12.41
C THR A 88 -12.34 -0.61 10.98
N TRP A 89 -11.47 0.09 10.25
CA TRP A 89 -11.01 -0.30 8.91
C TRP A 89 -9.52 0.02 8.81
N CYS A 90 -8.73 -0.96 8.39
CA CYS A 90 -7.32 -0.78 8.08
C CYS A 90 -7.17 -0.48 6.58
N PRO A 91 -6.61 0.66 6.16
CA PRO A 91 -6.38 0.95 4.74
C PRO A 91 -5.32 0.04 4.11
N LEU A 92 -4.50 -0.65 4.92
CA LEU A 92 -3.56 -1.69 4.49
C LEU A 92 -4.15 -3.09 4.78
N TRP A 93 -5.43 -3.30 4.49
CA TRP A 93 -6.15 -4.53 4.82
C TRP A 93 -5.55 -5.79 4.20
N TRP A 94 -4.84 -5.67 3.07
CA TRP A 94 -4.18 -6.80 2.40
C TRP A 94 -3.06 -7.43 3.24
N GLU A 95 -2.55 -6.73 4.25
CA GLU A 95 -1.59 -7.27 5.20
C GLU A 95 -2.24 -8.09 6.33
N HIS A 96 -3.58 -8.21 6.32
CA HIS A 96 -4.34 -9.04 7.25
C HIS A 96 -4.84 -10.30 6.52
N PRO A 97 -4.23 -11.49 6.74
CA PRO A 97 -4.59 -12.71 6.00
C PRO A 97 -6.07 -13.09 6.12
N GLU A 98 -6.67 -12.87 7.30
CA GLU A 98 -8.10 -13.08 7.53
C GLU A 98 -8.99 -12.16 6.67
N ALA A 99 -8.54 -10.93 6.40
CA ALA A 99 -9.26 -9.96 5.59
C ALA A 99 -9.18 -10.35 4.12
N VAL A 100 -7.98 -10.71 3.66
CA VAL A 100 -7.74 -11.22 2.30
C VAL A 100 -8.67 -12.41 2.03
N PHE A 101 -8.69 -13.40 2.92
CA PHE A 101 -9.55 -14.58 2.78
C PHE A 101 -11.05 -14.23 2.69
N ARG A 102 -11.54 -13.34 3.56
CA ARG A 102 -12.95 -12.92 3.58
C ARG A 102 -13.34 -12.11 2.34
N LEU A 103 -12.48 -11.18 1.93
CA LEU A 103 -12.74 -10.30 0.80
C LEU A 103 -12.66 -11.07 -0.52
N GLU A 104 -11.79 -12.05 -0.62
CA GLU A 104 -11.78 -12.97 -1.76
C GLU A 104 -13.07 -13.79 -1.84
N ALA A 105 -13.51 -14.39 -0.73
CA ALA A 105 -14.77 -15.13 -0.71
C ALA A 105 -15.95 -14.23 -1.13
N LEU A 106 -15.93 -12.97 -0.70
CA LEU A 106 -16.91 -11.96 -1.10
C LEU A 106 -16.84 -11.61 -2.60
N ARG A 107 -15.62 -11.49 -3.16
CA ARG A 107 -15.38 -11.26 -4.60
C ARG A 107 -15.89 -12.43 -5.45
N ARG A 108 -15.64 -13.68 -5.03
CA ARG A 108 -16.14 -14.88 -5.71
C ARG A 108 -17.68 -14.90 -5.73
N ALA A 109 -18.32 -14.62 -4.60
CA ALA A 109 -19.79 -14.51 -4.55
C ALA A 109 -20.33 -13.37 -5.42
N TRP A 110 -19.60 -12.25 -5.52
CA TRP A 110 -19.95 -11.16 -6.43
C TRP A 110 -19.84 -11.59 -7.89
N ALA A 111 -18.76 -12.27 -8.27
CA ALA A 111 -18.56 -12.74 -9.65
C ALA A 111 -19.68 -13.68 -10.11
N GLU A 112 -20.21 -14.51 -9.20
CA GLU A 112 -21.35 -15.40 -9.47
C GLU A 112 -22.69 -14.65 -9.53
N LEU A 113 -22.97 -13.74 -8.59
CA LEU A 113 -24.29 -13.13 -8.44
C LEU A 113 -24.48 -11.80 -9.19
N ALA A 114 -23.43 -11.04 -9.46
CA ALA A 114 -23.53 -9.73 -10.12
C ALA A 114 -24.04 -9.78 -11.58
N PRO A 115 -23.74 -10.82 -12.39
CA PRO A 115 -24.30 -10.96 -13.73
C PRO A 115 -25.79 -11.32 -13.73
N GLU A 116 -26.30 -11.90 -12.64
CA GLU A 116 -27.64 -12.44 -12.57
C GLU A 116 -28.72 -11.35 -12.41
N PRO A 117 -29.86 -11.46 -13.11
CA PRO A 117 -30.91 -10.45 -13.05
C PRO A 117 -31.77 -10.56 -11.78
N GLY A 118 -32.62 -9.56 -11.58
CA GLY A 118 -33.64 -9.60 -10.54
C GLY A 118 -33.06 -9.39 -9.12
N ALA A 119 -33.31 -10.34 -8.23
CA ALA A 119 -32.99 -10.20 -6.81
C ALA A 119 -31.55 -10.58 -6.44
N ALA A 120 -30.72 -11.02 -7.40
CA ALA A 120 -29.36 -11.51 -7.13
C ALA A 120 -28.49 -10.50 -6.38
N MET A 121 -28.56 -9.21 -6.74
CA MET A 121 -27.85 -8.15 -6.02
C MET A 121 -28.31 -8.03 -4.56
N SER A 122 -29.62 -8.12 -4.30
CA SER A 122 -30.15 -8.10 -2.93
C SER A 122 -29.73 -9.33 -2.13
N ILE A 123 -29.62 -10.49 -2.79
CA ILE A 123 -29.14 -11.74 -2.18
C ILE A 123 -27.66 -11.59 -1.83
N TRP A 124 -26.84 -11.09 -2.77
CA TRP A 124 -25.43 -10.85 -2.54
C TRP A 124 -25.20 -9.91 -1.34
N ILE A 125 -25.97 -8.82 -1.26
CA ILE A 125 -25.88 -7.88 -0.14
C ILE A 125 -26.24 -8.57 1.19
N ARG A 126 -27.40 -9.25 1.23
CA ARG A 126 -27.95 -9.86 2.45
C ARG A 126 -27.10 -11.02 2.97
N ASP A 127 -26.67 -11.90 2.06
CA ASP A 127 -26.09 -13.19 2.42
C ASP A 127 -24.56 -13.17 2.43
N HIS A 128 -23.92 -12.21 1.73
CA HIS A 128 -22.46 -12.16 1.61
C HIS A 128 -21.87 -10.84 2.11
N LEU A 129 -22.28 -9.70 1.56
CA LEU A 129 -21.66 -8.40 1.87
C LEU A 129 -21.87 -7.98 3.32
N ASP A 130 -23.12 -7.90 3.77
CA ASP A 130 -23.44 -7.40 5.11
C ASP A 130 -22.86 -8.29 6.24
N PRO A 131 -22.94 -9.64 6.14
CA PRO A 131 -22.24 -10.52 7.07
C PRO A 131 -20.73 -10.34 7.06
N CYS A 132 -20.09 -10.27 5.88
CA CYS A 132 -18.65 -10.09 5.77
C CYS A 132 -18.20 -8.75 6.40
N LEU A 133 -18.87 -7.64 6.05
CA LEU A 133 -18.56 -6.32 6.62
C LEU A 133 -18.81 -6.24 8.12
N ARG A 134 -19.75 -7.02 8.67
CA ARG A 134 -19.97 -7.07 10.12
C ARG A 134 -18.76 -7.65 10.84
N GLU A 135 -18.19 -8.74 10.33
CA GLU A 135 -17.01 -9.39 10.90
C GLU A 135 -15.72 -8.59 10.66
N LEU A 136 -15.60 -7.91 9.51
CA LEU A 136 -14.43 -7.08 9.22
C LEU A 136 -14.39 -5.82 10.09
N LEU A 137 -15.53 -5.12 10.19
CA LEU A 137 -15.57 -3.78 10.79
C LEU A 137 -15.77 -3.78 12.30
N THR A 138 -16.19 -4.89 12.91
CA THR A 138 -16.40 -4.98 14.37
C THR A 138 -15.13 -4.63 15.16
N PRO A 139 -15.23 -3.97 16.33
CA PRO A 139 -14.08 -3.62 17.16
C PRO A 139 -13.24 -4.84 17.62
N LEU A 140 -13.85 -6.03 17.61
CA LEU A 140 -13.19 -7.31 17.93
C LEU A 140 -12.89 -8.15 16.67
N GLY A 141 -12.96 -7.52 15.50
CA GLY A 141 -12.87 -8.17 14.20
C GLY A 141 -11.44 -8.28 13.67
N THR A 142 -11.33 -8.50 12.36
CA THR A 142 -10.04 -8.71 11.68
C THR A 142 -9.06 -7.53 11.79
N PHE A 143 -9.57 -6.32 11.99
CA PHE A 143 -8.76 -5.12 12.19
C PHE A 143 -8.65 -4.69 13.66
N ALA A 144 -9.13 -5.51 14.60
CA ALA A 144 -8.95 -5.27 16.02
C ALA A 144 -7.47 -5.05 16.34
N ASP A 145 -7.18 -4.13 17.26
CA ASP A 145 -5.82 -3.81 17.70
C ASP A 145 -4.83 -3.36 16.60
N CYS A 146 -5.27 -3.21 15.34
CA CYS A 146 -4.45 -2.62 14.30
C CYS A 146 -4.30 -1.13 14.58
N THR A 147 -3.07 -0.73 14.85
CA THR A 147 -2.63 0.65 15.11
C THR A 147 -2.83 1.57 13.91
N HIS A 148 -3.00 1.00 12.71
CA HIS A 148 -3.17 1.71 11.45
C HIS A 148 -4.66 1.90 11.15
N ASN A 149 -5.29 2.87 11.81
CA ASN A 149 -6.66 3.29 11.48
C ASN A 149 -6.64 4.67 10.81
N GLU A 150 -7.64 4.95 9.96
CA GLU A 150 -7.75 6.22 9.22
C GLU A 150 -7.74 7.48 10.12
N ARG A 151 -8.05 7.32 11.41
CA ARG A 151 -8.04 8.40 12.41
C ARG A 151 -6.63 8.75 12.89
N TYR A 152 -5.71 7.79 12.90
CA TYR A 152 -4.32 7.97 13.30
C TYR A 152 -3.41 7.84 12.08
N ARG A 153 -3.61 8.72 11.10
CA ARG A 153 -2.67 8.91 10.00
C ARG A 153 -1.29 9.16 10.62
N SER A 154 -0.40 8.18 10.50
CA SER A 154 1.05 8.35 10.39
C SER A 154 1.92 8.43 11.66
N LEU A 155 1.44 8.16 12.88
CA LEU A 155 2.34 8.14 14.06
C LEU A 155 2.76 6.75 14.55
N ASN A 156 1.96 5.72 14.29
CA ASN A 156 2.25 4.36 14.70
C ASN A 156 2.49 3.47 13.47
N GLY A 157 3.48 2.57 13.54
CA GLY A 157 3.72 1.57 12.51
C GLY A 157 2.49 0.68 12.32
N HIS A 158 2.29 0.16 11.10
CA HIS A 158 1.26 -0.84 10.83
C HIS A 158 1.69 -2.18 11.44
N THR A 159 0.79 -2.78 12.22
CA THR A 159 1.00 -4.07 12.88
C THR A 159 -0.27 -4.91 12.71
N PRO A 160 -0.30 -5.83 11.74
CA PRO A 160 -1.42 -6.74 11.58
C PRO A 160 -1.42 -7.78 12.70
N ILE A 161 -2.62 -8.26 13.06
CA ILE A 161 -2.77 -9.33 14.05
C ILE A 161 -2.16 -10.62 13.48
N ALA A 162 -1.38 -11.33 14.27
CA ALA A 162 -0.86 -12.64 13.89
C ALA A 162 -1.98 -13.66 13.71
N THR A 163 -1.85 -14.55 12.72
CA THR A 163 -2.76 -15.68 12.53
C THR A 163 -2.70 -16.65 13.71
N LEU A 164 -3.70 -17.52 13.81
CA LEU A 164 -3.76 -18.53 14.87
C LEU A 164 -2.45 -19.35 14.91
N PRO A 165 -1.86 -19.56 16.11
CA PRO A 165 -0.65 -20.35 16.23
C PRO A 165 -0.96 -21.80 15.91
N THR A 166 -0.16 -22.40 15.02
CA THR A 166 -0.27 -23.82 14.65
C THR A 166 1.05 -24.54 14.91
N ARG A 167 0.97 -25.87 15.08
CA ARG A 167 2.12 -26.76 15.13
C ARG A 167 1.94 -27.82 14.06
N THR A 168 3.00 -28.14 13.32
CA THR A 168 2.98 -29.26 12.38
C THR A 168 2.86 -30.57 13.16
N PRO A 169 1.94 -31.47 12.79
CA PRO A 169 1.92 -32.81 13.38
C PRO A 169 3.24 -33.52 13.03
N GLU A 170 3.85 -34.17 14.02
CA GLU A 170 5.05 -35.02 13.86
C GLU A 170 4.77 -36.31 13.08
#